data_AF-A0AAD5L597-F1
#
_entry.id   AF-A0AAD5L597-F1
#
_cell.length_a   1.000
_cell.length_b   1.000
_cell.length_c   1.000
_cell.angle_alpha   90.00
_cell.angle_beta   90.00
_cell.angle_gamma   90.00
#
_symmetry.space_group_name_H-M   'P 1'
#
loop_
_entity.id
_entity.type
_entity.pdbx_description
1 polymer ?
#
loop_
_entity_poly.entity_id
_entity_poly.type
_entity_poly.pdbx_seq_one_letter_code
_entity_poly.pdbx_strand_id
1 'polypeptide(L)'
;MNGWKTRVVHGCFVAWGAVIVAVHCAAAYNKQLEFPGCRQRIRPWFTQKVGCVVFEYNCFRLQSALSPSQALGRIDTNSLFALAMTHCQDLVVPVEIRQFPNLLGVEVYNTSLRAWTRDAALSPELHPSLFYLNLVRTNLTALPPGVLGPLPTSLLDVEFAYTNLTSLPEDLHTRWSNGMPTFFVEFSLLRSFPATLFGLNCFDLSLIGNQLETIPELETLAGPLYSLSL
;
A
#
# COMPACT_ATOMS: atom_id res chain seq x y z
N MET A 1 11.57 -1.74 -53.74
CA MET A 1 12.44 -1.59 -52.55
C MET A 1 13.65 -2.50 -52.69
N ASN A 2 14.86 -1.95 -52.54
CA ASN A 2 16.14 -2.61 -52.85
C ASN A 2 16.39 -3.84 -51.94
N GLY A 3 16.55 -5.04 -52.50
CA GLY A 3 16.62 -6.30 -51.74
C GLY A 3 17.71 -6.39 -50.67
N TRP A 4 18.79 -5.61 -50.81
CA TRP A 4 19.83 -5.46 -49.78
C TRP A 4 19.28 -4.82 -48.48
N LYS A 5 18.48 -3.75 -48.61
CA LYS A 5 17.92 -3.04 -47.45
C LYS A 5 16.98 -3.97 -46.67
N THR A 6 16.16 -4.75 -47.36
CA THR A 6 15.26 -5.73 -46.74
C THR A 6 16.03 -6.81 -45.98
N ARG A 7 17.14 -7.34 -46.54
CA ARG A 7 17.98 -8.35 -45.87
C ARG A 7 18.65 -7.79 -44.61
N VAL A 8 19.15 -6.56 -44.66
CA VAL A 8 19.73 -5.88 -43.48
C VAL A 8 18.68 -5.73 -42.38
N VAL A 9 17.48 -5.25 -42.73
CA VAL A 9 16.38 -5.09 -41.76
C VAL A 9 16.01 -6.42 -41.11
N HIS A 10 15.84 -7.49 -41.90
CA HIS A 10 15.57 -8.82 -41.35
C HIS A 10 16.69 -9.33 -40.44
N GLY A 11 17.95 -9.11 -40.82
CA GLY A 11 19.10 -9.44 -39.98
C GLY A 11 19.08 -8.72 -38.62
N CYS A 12 18.75 -7.43 -38.61
CA CYS A 12 18.61 -6.66 -37.37
C CYS A 12 17.48 -7.20 -36.48
N PHE A 13 16.32 -7.56 -37.06
CA PHE A 13 15.22 -8.15 -36.30
C PHE A 13 15.59 -9.50 -35.67
N VAL A 14 16.26 -10.38 -36.42
CA VAL A 14 16.72 -11.67 -35.90
C VAL A 14 17.75 -11.48 -34.78
N ALA A 15 18.72 -10.59 -34.97
CA ALA A 15 19.72 -10.28 -33.95
C ALA A 15 19.08 -9.72 -32.67
N TRP A 16 18.12 -8.80 -32.81
CA TRP A 16 17.39 -8.23 -31.68
C TRP A 16 16.56 -9.29 -30.93
N GLY A 17 15.88 -10.18 -31.67
CA GLY A 17 15.17 -11.32 -31.09
C GLY A 17 16.09 -12.25 -30.31
N ALA A 18 17.27 -12.56 -30.85
CA ALA A 18 18.27 -13.38 -30.17
C ALA A 18 18.78 -12.71 -28.87
N VAL A 19 18.98 -11.38 -28.87
CA VAL A 19 19.34 -10.62 -27.67
C VAL A 19 18.24 -10.70 -26.61
N ILE A 20 16.98 -10.47 -26.98
CA ILE A 20 15.85 -10.59 -26.06
C ILE A 20 15.77 -11.99 -25.44
N VAL A 21 15.89 -13.04 -26.25
CA VAL A 21 15.86 -14.43 -25.76
C VAL A 21 17.02 -14.68 -24.80
N ALA A 22 18.24 -14.24 -25.12
CA ALA A 22 19.39 -14.41 -24.25
C ALA A 22 19.21 -13.72 -22.89
N VAL A 23 18.71 -12.48 -22.88
CA VAL A 23 18.41 -11.73 -21.66
C VAL A 23 17.31 -12.42 -20.85
N HIS A 24 16.24 -12.88 -21.51
CA HIS A 24 15.16 -13.59 -20.84
C HIS A 24 15.63 -14.91 -20.22
N CYS A 25 16.43 -15.69 -20.93
CA CYS A 25 17.04 -16.92 -20.42
C CYS A 25 17.96 -16.63 -19.22
N ALA A 26 18.77 -15.57 -19.28
CA ALA A 26 19.63 -15.17 -18.16
C ALA A 26 18.83 -14.81 -16.91
N ALA A 27 17.74 -14.05 -17.07
CA ALA A 27 16.83 -13.72 -15.97
C ALA A 27 16.07 -14.98 -15.46
N ALA A 28 15.67 -15.88 -16.37
CA ALA A 28 14.97 -17.12 -16.04
C ALA A 28 15.84 -18.09 -15.23
N TYR A 29 17.14 -18.14 -15.53
CA TYR A 29 18.09 -19.03 -14.88
C TYR A 29 18.67 -18.45 -13.57
N ASN A 30 18.36 -17.18 -13.25
CA ASN A 30 18.75 -16.60 -11.97
C ASN A 30 18.05 -17.37 -10.84
N LYS A 31 18.82 -18.19 -10.12
CA LYS A 31 18.37 -19.05 -9.02
C LYS A 31 18.14 -18.23 -7.75
N GLN A 32 17.35 -17.17 -7.82
CA GLN A 32 16.82 -16.60 -6.59
C GLN A 32 16.00 -17.69 -5.91
N LEU A 33 16.58 -18.20 -4.82
CA LEU A 33 15.96 -19.18 -3.94
C LEU A 33 14.55 -18.72 -3.60
N GLU A 34 13.69 -19.70 -3.28
CA GLU A 34 12.33 -19.41 -2.84
C GLU A 34 12.35 -18.28 -1.81
N PHE A 35 11.74 -17.16 -2.17
CA PHE A 35 11.61 -16.01 -1.27
C PHE A 35 10.27 -16.16 -0.56
N PRO A 36 10.26 -16.61 0.71
CA PRO A 36 9.02 -16.88 1.42
C PRO A 36 8.22 -15.58 1.57
N GLY A 37 6.91 -15.66 1.40
CA GLY A 37 6.02 -14.49 1.41
C GLY A 37 5.80 -13.86 0.03
N CYS A 38 6.63 -14.14 -0.97
CA CYS A 38 6.32 -13.67 -2.33
C CYS A 38 5.20 -14.51 -2.97
N ARG A 39 4.02 -13.91 -3.11
CA ARG A 39 2.81 -14.53 -3.66
C ARG A 39 2.77 -14.48 -5.18
N GLN A 40 3.39 -13.47 -5.78
CA GLN A 40 3.45 -13.33 -7.24
C GLN A 40 4.87 -12.96 -7.67
N ARG A 41 5.60 -13.93 -8.22
CA ARG A 41 7.00 -13.80 -8.60
C ARG A 41 7.13 -13.33 -10.05
N ILE A 42 8.13 -12.48 -10.30
CA ILE A 42 8.54 -12.09 -11.65
C ILE A 42 10.06 -12.19 -11.78
N ARG A 43 10.56 -12.14 -13.02
CA ARG A 43 11.99 -12.25 -13.32
C ARG A 43 12.45 -11.02 -14.10
N PRO A 44 12.56 -9.86 -13.43
CA PRO A 44 13.02 -8.63 -14.05
C PRO A 44 14.40 -8.80 -14.67
N TRP A 45 14.61 -8.17 -15.81
CA TRP A 45 15.91 -8.15 -16.45
C TRP A 45 16.85 -7.19 -15.73
N PHE A 46 18.16 -7.47 -15.81
CA PHE A 46 19.22 -6.57 -15.34
C PHE A 46 19.22 -6.26 -13.83
N THR A 47 18.57 -7.08 -13.01
CA THR A 47 18.60 -6.96 -11.55
C THR A 47 18.94 -8.30 -10.89
N GLN A 48 19.55 -8.21 -9.71
CA GLN A 48 19.84 -9.35 -8.84
C GLN A 48 18.97 -9.33 -7.58
N LYS A 49 18.06 -8.34 -7.45
CA LYS A 49 17.05 -8.28 -6.39
C LYS A 49 15.84 -9.13 -6.73
N VAL A 50 15.11 -9.56 -5.70
CA VAL A 50 13.97 -10.47 -5.84
C VAL A 50 12.81 -9.77 -6.53
N GLY A 51 12.42 -10.25 -7.70
CA GLY A 51 11.24 -9.75 -8.40
C GLY A 51 9.94 -10.27 -7.77
N CYS A 52 9.22 -9.42 -7.05
CA CYS A 52 7.98 -9.80 -6.39
C CYS A 52 6.90 -8.74 -6.51
N VAL A 53 5.76 -9.08 -7.11
CA VAL A 53 4.62 -8.18 -7.34
C VAL A 53 3.75 -8.05 -6.11
N VAL A 54 3.47 -9.18 -5.44
CA VAL A 54 2.65 -9.23 -4.22
C VAL A 54 3.47 -9.91 -3.14
N PHE A 55 3.80 -9.17 -2.10
CA PHE A 55 4.61 -9.66 -0.98
C PHE A 55 3.81 -9.63 0.32
N GLU A 56 3.72 -10.78 0.98
CA GLU A 56 3.14 -10.92 2.32
C GLU A 56 4.26 -11.21 3.33
N TYR A 57 4.53 -10.24 4.20
CA TYR A 57 5.34 -10.42 5.38
C TYR A 57 4.47 -10.94 6.53
N ASN A 58 4.41 -12.27 6.67
CA ASN A 58 3.63 -12.95 7.69
C ASN A 58 4.53 -13.34 8.88
N CYS A 59 4.43 -12.64 10.02
CA CYS A 59 5.33 -12.86 11.16
C CYS A 59 5.23 -14.29 11.74
N PHE A 60 4.05 -14.91 11.69
CA PHE A 60 3.85 -16.26 12.20
C PHE A 60 4.45 -17.33 11.27
N ARG A 61 4.22 -17.21 9.96
CA ARG A 61 4.69 -18.19 8.97
C ARG A 61 6.17 -18.03 8.61
N LEU A 62 6.70 -16.81 8.65
CA LEU A 62 8.10 -16.53 8.33
C LEU A 62 9.05 -16.82 9.51
N GLN A 63 8.51 -17.13 10.69
CA GLN A 63 9.25 -17.55 11.90
C GLN A 63 10.54 -16.74 12.16
N SER A 64 10.48 -15.42 11.97
CA SER A 64 11.57 -14.49 12.29
C SER A 64 12.88 -14.68 11.50
N ALA A 65 12.92 -15.44 10.40
CA ALA A 65 14.17 -15.68 9.67
C ALA A 65 14.79 -14.40 9.05
N LEU A 66 13.95 -13.42 8.72
CA LEU A 66 14.36 -12.09 8.26
C LEU A 66 13.46 -11.05 8.95
N SER A 67 14.04 -9.92 9.37
CA SER A 67 13.26 -8.78 9.83
C SER A 67 12.47 -8.14 8.66
N PRO A 68 11.42 -7.34 8.92
CA PRO A 68 10.68 -6.64 7.88
C PRO A 68 11.59 -5.79 6.97
N SER A 69 12.52 -5.05 7.56
CA SER A 69 13.53 -4.25 6.85
C SER A 69 14.41 -5.12 5.94
N GLN A 70 14.93 -6.23 6.44
CA GLN A 70 15.76 -7.16 5.66
C GLN A 70 14.97 -7.80 4.50
N ALA A 71 13.70 -8.13 4.73
CA ALA A 71 12.84 -8.70 3.70
C ALA A 71 12.59 -7.69 2.58
N LEU A 72 12.17 -6.47 2.92
CA LEU A 72 11.89 -5.42 1.93
C LEU A 72 13.16 -4.99 1.19
N GLY A 73 14.31 -4.89 1.87
CA GLY A 73 15.58 -4.52 1.23
C GLY A 73 16.03 -5.46 0.09
N ARG A 74 15.58 -6.72 0.11
CA ARG A 74 15.90 -7.74 -0.92
C ARG A 74 15.01 -7.67 -2.16
N ILE A 75 13.85 -7.01 -2.07
CA ILE A 75 12.87 -6.93 -3.17
C ILE A 75 13.32 -5.88 -4.19
N ASP A 76 13.16 -6.20 -5.47
CA ASP A 76 13.40 -5.25 -6.55
C ASP A 76 12.42 -4.08 -6.44
N THR A 77 12.96 -2.87 -6.42
CA THR A 77 12.23 -1.63 -6.10
C THR A 77 11.07 -1.37 -7.05
N ASN A 78 11.19 -1.79 -8.31
CA ASN A 78 10.18 -1.54 -9.34
C ASN A 78 9.16 -2.67 -9.44
N SER A 79 9.39 -3.79 -8.73
CA SER A 79 8.54 -4.97 -8.84
C SER A 79 7.36 -4.98 -7.88
N LEU A 80 7.47 -4.35 -6.70
CA LEU A 80 6.48 -4.47 -5.62
C LEU A 80 5.27 -3.56 -5.82
N PHE A 81 4.09 -4.18 -5.95
CA PHE A 81 2.82 -3.49 -6.18
C PHE A 81 1.90 -3.62 -4.98
N ALA A 82 1.92 -4.73 -4.24
CA ALA A 82 1.12 -4.89 -3.03
C ALA A 82 1.96 -5.46 -1.89
N LEU A 83 1.89 -4.79 -0.74
CA LEU A 83 2.57 -5.18 0.50
C LEU A 83 1.54 -5.51 1.57
N ALA A 84 1.53 -6.76 2.03
CA ALA A 84 0.75 -7.18 3.18
C ALA A 84 1.68 -7.49 4.37
N MET A 85 1.41 -6.92 5.54
CA MET A 85 2.09 -7.22 6.79
C MET A 85 1.09 -7.86 7.75
N THR A 86 1.24 -9.15 8.00
CA THR A 86 0.17 -9.97 8.59
C THR A 86 0.63 -10.73 9.83
N HIS A 87 -0.28 -10.87 10.80
CA HIS A 87 -0.08 -11.72 11.99
C HIS A 87 1.14 -11.35 12.85
N CYS A 88 1.42 -10.06 12.99
CA CYS A 88 2.57 -9.55 13.74
C CYS A 88 2.14 -9.00 15.12
N GLN A 89 2.74 -9.47 16.21
CA GLN A 89 2.39 -9.01 17.57
C GLN A 89 3.17 -7.77 18.04
N ASP A 90 4.18 -7.34 17.29
CA ASP A 90 5.00 -6.15 17.59
C ASP A 90 5.49 -5.51 16.26
N LEU A 91 4.54 -5.16 15.38
CA LEU A 91 4.91 -4.68 14.04
C LEU A 91 5.54 -3.27 14.11
N VAL A 92 6.74 -3.16 13.56
CA VAL A 92 7.35 -1.90 13.18
C VAL A 92 7.40 -1.83 11.66
N VAL A 93 6.68 -0.89 11.07
CA VAL A 93 6.71 -0.67 9.61
C VAL A 93 8.10 -0.13 9.23
N PRO A 94 8.83 -0.84 8.36
CA PRO A 94 10.22 -0.51 8.06
C PRO A 94 10.34 0.68 7.08
N VAL A 95 11.42 1.47 7.20
CA VAL A 95 11.71 2.63 6.34
C VAL A 95 11.84 2.25 4.86
N GLU A 96 12.26 1.01 4.60
CA GLU A 96 12.41 0.43 3.27
C GLU A 96 11.10 0.42 2.47
N ILE A 97 9.92 0.60 3.09
CA ILE A 97 8.66 0.78 2.35
C ILE A 97 8.74 1.92 1.32
N ARG A 98 9.54 2.96 1.62
CA ARG A 98 9.73 4.16 0.79
C ARG A 98 10.43 3.92 -0.55
N GLN A 99 11.03 2.74 -0.75
CA GLN A 99 11.79 2.45 -1.97
C GLN A 99 10.93 1.94 -3.12
N PHE A 100 9.61 1.80 -2.93
CA PHE A 100 8.71 1.14 -3.87
C PHE A 100 7.77 2.15 -4.56
N PRO A 101 8.21 2.81 -5.65
CA PRO A 101 7.41 3.83 -6.32
C PRO A 101 6.14 3.28 -6.98
N ASN A 102 6.11 1.99 -7.31
CA ASN A 102 4.97 1.31 -7.96
C ASN A 102 4.02 0.65 -6.95
N LEU A 103 4.18 0.92 -5.66
CA LEU A 103 3.32 0.36 -4.62
C LEU A 103 1.89 0.88 -4.80
N LEU A 104 0.99 -0.03 -5.16
CA LEU A 104 -0.45 0.21 -5.31
C LEU A 104 -1.19 0.08 -3.98
N GLY A 105 -0.71 -0.71 -3.03
CA GLY A 105 -1.36 -0.72 -1.73
C GLY A 105 -0.62 -1.41 -0.62
N VAL A 106 -1.06 -1.06 0.58
CA VAL A 106 -0.52 -1.54 1.85
C VAL A 106 -1.66 -2.11 2.68
N GLU A 107 -1.49 -3.35 3.10
CA GLU A 107 -2.41 -4.04 4.02
C GLU A 107 -1.68 -4.39 5.31
N VAL A 108 -2.26 -4.01 6.45
CA VAL A 108 -1.86 -4.49 7.77
C VAL A 108 -3.02 -5.30 8.33
N TYR A 109 -2.78 -6.60 8.53
CA TYR A 109 -3.85 -7.53 8.94
C TYR A 109 -3.50 -8.27 10.22
N ASN A 110 -4.46 -8.30 11.16
CA ASN A 110 -4.38 -9.09 12.41
C ASN A 110 -3.06 -8.86 13.16
N THR A 111 -2.80 -7.61 13.52
CA THR A 111 -1.48 -7.16 13.97
C THR A 111 -1.60 -6.21 15.16
N SER A 112 -0.65 -6.27 16.08
CA SER A 112 -0.42 -5.22 17.08
C SER A 112 0.65 -4.27 16.53
N LEU A 113 0.22 -3.06 16.13
CA LEU A 113 1.09 -2.07 15.51
C LEU A 113 1.85 -1.32 16.59
N ARG A 114 3.15 -1.62 16.70
CA ARG A 114 4.04 -0.95 17.66
C ARG A 114 4.46 0.42 17.17
N ALA A 115 4.89 0.51 15.92
CA ALA A 115 5.37 1.76 15.35
C ALA A 115 5.22 1.81 13.82
N TRP A 116 4.77 2.95 13.33
CA TRP A 116 4.91 3.35 11.94
C TRP A 116 5.25 4.84 11.92
N THR A 117 6.54 5.11 11.92
CA THR A 117 7.12 6.44 12.12
C THR A 117 7.08 7.27 10.85
N ARG A 118 7.34 8.58 10.98
CA ARG A 118 7.43 9.51 9.83
C ARG A 118 8.55 9.12 8.86
N ASP A 119 9.62 8.50 9.34
CA ASP A 119 10.73 8.07 8.50
C ASP A 119 10.35 6.94 7.54
N ALA A 120 9.26 6.23 7.83
CA ALA A 120 8.63 5.20 7.00
C ALA A 120 7.29 5.68 6.42
N ALA A 121 7.12 7.00 6.24
CA ALA A 121 5.85 7.55 5.78
C ALA A 121 5.53 7.20 4.33
N LEU A 122 4.24 6.99 4.07
CA LEU A 122 3.67 7.06 2.73
C LEU A 122 3.56 8.54 2.33
N SER A 123 3.85 8.85 1.07
CA SER A 123 3.84 10.22 0.55
C SER A 123 3.61 10.26 -0.96
N PRO A 124 3.12 11.38 -1.52
CA PRO A 124 2.94 11.56 -2.96
C PRO A 124 4.21 11.36 -3.78
N GLU A 125 5.35 11.81 -3.24
CA GLU A 125 6.64 11.79 -3.93
C GLU A 125 7.22 10.37 -4.02
N LEU A 126 6.99 9.57 -2.98
CA LEU A 126 7.59 8.25 -2.86
C LEU A 126 6.66 7.13 -3.36
N HIS A 127 5.35 7.33 -3.29
CA HIS A 127 4.35 6.32 -3.64
C HIS A 127 3.28 6.91 -4.58
N PRO A 128 3.65 7.47 -5.74
CA PRO A 128 2.71 8.17 -6.63
C PRO A 128 1.57 7.28 -7.15
N SER A 129 1.71 5.96 -7.09
CA SER A 129 0.71 4.98 -7.54
C SER A 129 -0.11 4.35 -6.41
N LEU A 130 0.05 4.79 -5.16
CA LEU A 130 -0.68 4.21 -4.03
C LEU A 130 -2.19 4.40 -4.21
N PHE A 131 -2.91 3.29 -4.29
CA PHE A 131 -4.34 3.20 -4.57
C PHE A 131 -5.16 2.88 -3.32
N TYR A 132 -4.67 1.98 -2.46
CA TYR A 132 -5.38 1.59 -1.23
C TYR A 132 -4.47 1.49 0.01
N LEU A 133 -5.05 1.72 1.18
CA LEU A 133 -4.42 1.49 2.49
C LEU A 133 -5.43 0.87 3.47
N ASN A 134 -5.14 -0.35 3.91
CA ASN A 134 -6.05 -1.10 4.77
C ASN A 134 -5.36 -1.46 6.09
N LEU A 135 -5.98 -1.09 7.22
CA LEU A 135 -5.61 -1.54 8.57
C LEU A 135 -6.77 -2.34 9.14
N VAL A 136 -6.69 -3.67 9.05
CA VAL A 136 -7.79 -4.57 9.39
C VAL A 136 -7.39 -5.46 10.58
N ARG A 137 -8.23 -5.55 11.60
CA ARG A 137 -7.92 -6.27 12.85
C ARG A 137 -6.58 -5.82 13.44
N THR A 138 -6.34 -4.51 13.43
CA THR A 138 -5.09 -3.92 13.86
C THR A 138 -5.28 -3.22 15.21
N ASN A 139 -4.47 -3.60 16.20
CA ASN A 139 -4.41 -2.91 17.48
C ASN A 139 -3.46 -1.72 17.34
N LEU A 140 -4.02 -0.52 17.48
CA LEU A 140 -3.32 0.76 17.44
C LEU A 140 -4.02 1.76 18.37
N THR A 141 -3.26 2.70 18.92
CA THR A 141 -3.78 3.74 19.84
C THR A 141 -4.30 4.97 19.10
N ALA A 142 -3.68 5.31 17.98
CA ALA A 142 -4.03 6.44 17.12
C ALA A 142 -3.50 6.17 15.71
N LEU A 143 -3.97 6.91 14.71
CA LEU A 143 -3.41 6.82 13.37
C LEU A 143 -1.89 7.09 13.40
N PRO A 144 -1.08 6.19 12.80
CA PRO A 144 0.35 6.26 12.96
C PRO A 144 0.97 7.45 12.20
N PRO A 145 2.06 8.04 12.71
CA PRO A 145 2.73 9.16 12.04
C PRO A 145 3.10 8.93 10.56
N GLY A 146 3.35 7.69 10.16
CA GLY A 146 3.66 7.32 8.77
C GLY A 146 2.50 7.48 7.78
N VAL A 147 1.27 7.71 8.24
CA VAL A 147 0.09 7.96 7.37
C VAL A 147 -0.57 9.31 7.65
N LEU A 148 0.01 10.14 8.53
CA LEU A 148 -0.48 11.50 8.83
C LEU A 148 0.07 12.56 7.88
N GLY A 149 0.94 12.18 6.95
CA GLY A 149 1.42 13.09 5.90
C GLY A 149 0.36 13.35 4.84
N PRO A 150 0.65 14.23 3.87
CA PRO A 150 -0.06 14.24 2.60
C PRO A 150 -0.04 12.85 1.97
N LEU A 151 -1.15 12.45 1.37
CA LEU A 151 -1.26 11.17 0.65
C LEU A 151 -1.42 11.41 -0.86
N PRO A 152 -0.97 10.48 -1.71
CA PRO A 152 -1.05 10.62 -3.17
C PRO A 152 -2.49 10.84 -3.65
N THR A 153 -2.67 11.59 -4.74
CA THR A 153 -3.99 11.78 -5.38
C THR A 153 -4.56 10.49 -5.99
N SER A 154 -3.73 9.47 -6.14
CA SER A 154 -4.10 8.14 -6.59
C SER A 154 -4.74 7.29 -5.51
N LEU A 155 -4.66 7.70 -4.23
CA LEU A 155 -5.23 6.95 -3.12
C LEU A 155 -6.74 7.13 -3.13
N LEU A 156 -7.46 6.06 -3.48
CA LEU A 156 -8.91 6.13 -3.61
C LEU A 156 -9.65 5.43 -2.47
N ASP A 157 -8.98 4.54 -1.75
CA ASP A 157 -9.60 3.64 -0.80
C ASP A 157 -8.77 3.52 0.49
N VAL A 158 -9.37 3.86 1.62
CA VAL A 158 -8.77 3.68 2.94
C VAL A 158 -9.76 3.00 3.86
N GLU A 159 -9.36 1.86 4.40
CA GLU A 159 -10.20 1.05 5.28
C GLU A 159 -9.51 0.75 6.61
N PHE A 160 -10.10 1.22 7.71
CA PHE A 160 -9.72 0.89 9.07
C PHE A 160 -10.83 0.08 9.70
N ALA A 161 -10.70 -1.26 9.70
CA ALA A 161 -11.76 -2.15 10.17
C ALA A 161 -11.29 -2.99 11.36
N TYR A 162 -12.16 -3.17 12.37
CA TYR A 162 -11.84 -3.94 13.57
C TYR A 162 -10.58 -3.41 14.28
N THR A 163 -10.55 -2.10 14.56
CA THR A 163 -9.41 -1.44 15.22
C THR A 163 -9.77 -0.94 16.62
N ASN A 164 -8.77 -0.45 17.36
CA ASN A 164 -8.96 0.18 18.67
C ASN A 164 -9.04 1.72 18.58
N LEU A 165 -9.24 2.28 17.39
CA LEU A 165 -9.33 3.73 17.19
C LEU A 165 -10.52 4.34 17.93
N THR A 166 -10.24 5.33 18.78
CA THR A 166 -11.25 6.10 19.52
C THR A 166 -11.53 7.47 18.93
N SER A 167 -10.63 7.98 18.07
CA SER A 167 -10.75 9.27 17.41
C SER A 167 -9.91 9.32 16.12
N LEU A 168 -10.20 10.33 15.29
CA LEU A 168 -9.37 10.72 14.14
C LEU A 168 -8.73 12.10 14.42
N PRO A 169 -7.57 12.42 13.83
CA PRO A 169 -6.97 13.76 13.93
C PRO A 169 -7.90 14.85 13.43
N GLU A 170 -8.00 15.98 14.13
CA GLU A 170 -8.90 17.09 13.77
C GLU A 170 -8.56 17.74 12.43
N ASP A 171 -7.28 17.69 12.04
CA ASP A 171 -6.74 18.28 10.82
C ASP A 171 -6.57 17.26 9.67
N LEU A 172 -7.14 16.06 9.80
CA LEU A 172 -6.99 14.98 8.81
C LEU A 172 -7.43 15.43 7.40
N HIS A 173 -8.53 16.16 7.30
CA HIS A 173 -9.03 16.71 6.04
C HIS A 173 -8.05 17.67 5.35
N THR A 174 -7.25 18.41 6.11
CA THR A 174 -6.24 19.31 5.54
C THR A 174 -5.02 18.52 5.04
N ARG A 175 -4.68 17.42 5.72
CA ARG A 175 -3.58 16.53 5.34
C ARG A 175 -3.95 15.69 4.12
N TRP A 176 -5.18 15.20 4.06
CA TRP A 176 -5.71 14.35 2.99
C TRP A 176 -6.57 15.15 2.02
N SER A 177 -6.05 16.29 1.57
CA SER A 177 -6.79 17.30 0.80
C SER A 177 -7.14 16.88 -0.64
N ASN A 178 -6.59 15.77 -1.13
CA ASN A 178 -6.70 15.37 -2.54
C ASN A 178 -8.05 14.73 -2.90
N GLY A 179 -8.91 14.52 -1.91
CA GLY A 179 -10.14 13.76 -2.07
C GLY A 179 -9.89 12.26 -2.17
N MET A 180 -10.77 11.48 -1.57
CA MET A 180 -10.64 10.03 -1.46
C MET A 180 -12.02 9.42 -1.56
N PRO A 181 -12.36 8.74 -2.67
CA PRO A 181 -13.71 8.25 -2.89
C PRO A 181 -14.27 7.39 -1.77
N THR A 182 -13.46 6.52 -1.17
CA THR A 182 -13.90 5.58 -0.13
C THR A 182 -13.08 5.77 1.14
N PHE A 183 -13.77 6.01 2.26
CA PHE A 183 -13.15 6.03 3.58
C PHE A 183 -13.98 5.29 4.61
N PHE A 184 -13.47 4.16 5.08
CA PHE A 184 -14.15 3.32 6.04
C PHE A 184 -13.40 3.28 7.37
N VAL A 185 -14.12 3.53 8.46
CA VAL A 185 -13.65 3.31 9.82
C VAL A 185 -14.68 2.44 10.51
N GLU A 186 -14.61 1.13 10.31
CA GLU A 186 -15.64 0.18 10.75
C GLU A 186 -15.20 -0.63 11.98
N PHE A 187 -16.17 -1.11 12.75
CA PHE A 187 -15.98 -1.99 13.90
C PHE A 187 -14.87 -1.52 14.85
N SER A 188 -14.77 -0.19 15.02
CA SER A 188 -13.74 0.46 15.85
C SER A 188 -14.39 1.01 17.14
N LEU A 189 -13.76 1.97 17.82
CA LEU A 189 -14.19 2.47 19.13
C LEU A 189 -14.53 3.97 19.12
N LEU A 190 -14.90 4.53 17.97
CA LEU A 190 -15.32 5.93 17.87
C LEU A 190 -16.61 6.13 18.69
N ARG A 191 -16.62 7.14 19.58
CA ARG A 191 -17.79 7.47 20.43
C ARG A 191 -18.60 8.68 19.96
N SER A 192 -17.98 9.52 19.15
CA SER A 192 -18.57 10.73 18.59
C SER A 192 -18.20 10.82 17.11
N PHE A 193 -19.09 11.41 16.31
CA PHE A 193 -18.78 11.64 14.89
C PHE A 193 -17.53 12.54 14.75
N PRO A 194 -16.46 12.10 14.04
CA PRO A 194 -15.24 12.90 13.90
C PRO A 194 -15.46 14.14 12.99
N ALA A 195 -15.35 15.34 13.55
CA ALA A 195 -15.60 16.60 12.83
C ALA A 195 -14.73 16.80 11.58
N THR A 196 -13.51 16.23 11.55
CA THR A 196 -12.65 16.29 10.36
C THR A 196 -13.31 15.66 9.13
N LEU A 197 -14.26 14.75 9.29
CA LEU A 197 -14.93 14.10 8.15
C LEU A 197 -15.79 15.09 7.36
N PHE A 198 -16.24 16.18 7.98
CA PHE A 198 -16.99 17.23 7.28
C PHE A 198 -16.17 17.98 6.24
N GLY A 199 -14.85 18.07 6.45
CA GLY A 199 -13.92 18.68 5.49
C GLY A 199 -13.29 17.67 4.53
N LEU A 200 -13.48 16.37 4.76
CA LEU A 200 -12.88 15.33 3.93
C LEU A 200 -13.74 15.16 2.67
N ASN A 201 -13.13 15.33 1.50
CA ASN A 201 -13.83 15.13 0.22
C ASN A 201 -13.94 13.63 -0.07
N CYS A 202 -14.96 12.97 0.50
CA CYS A 202 -15.23 11.54 0.40
C CYS A 202 -16.62 11.28 -0.17
N PHE A 203 -16.79 10.23 -0.99
CA PHE A 203 -18.10 9.90 -1.59
C PHE A 203 -18.80 8.77 -0.84
N ASP A 204 -18.04 7.77 -0.38
CA ASP A 204 -18.51 6.59 0.32
C ASP A 204 -17.86 6.53 1.71
N LEU A 205 -18.66 6.74 2.76
CA LEU A 205 -18.22 6.81 4.15
C LEU A 205 -18.97 5.77 4.98
N SER A 206 -18.22 4.88 5.62
CA SER A 206 -18.76 3.88 6.53
C SER A 206 -18.15 4.04 7.91
N LEU A 207 -19.02 4.13 8.92
CA LEU A 207 -18.66 4.14 10.33
C LEU A 207 -19.34 2.99 11.09
N ILE A 208 -19.77 1.95 10.36
CA ILE A 208 -20.56 0.86 10.93
C ILE A 208 -19.85 0.15 12.07
N GLY A 209 -20.59 -0.22 13.10
CA GLY A 209 -20.05 -1.02 14.21
C GLY A 209 -19.12 -0.25 15.16
N ASN A 210 -19.10 1.09 15.09
CA ASN A 210 -18.52 1.93 16.14
C ASN A 210 -19.49 2.11 17.33
N GLN A 211 -19.08 2.92 18.31
CA GLN A 211 -19.84 3.23 19.51
C GLN A 211 -20.39 4.66 19.49
N LEU A 212 -20.83 5.14 18.33
CA LEU A 212 -21.29 6.51 18.15
C LEU A 212 -22.56 6.76 18.98
N GLU A 213 -22.42 7.54 20.04
CA GLU A 213 -23.55 7.94 20.91
C GLU A 213 -24.18 9.25 20.41
N THR A 214 -23.37 10.11 19.78
CA THR A 214 -23.79 11.40 19.26
C THR A 214 -23.26 11.63 17.85
N ILE A 215 -24.12 12.17 17.01
CA ILE A 215 -23.76 12.75 15.73
C ILE A 215 -24.14 14.22 15.88
N PRO A 216 -23.20 15.10 16.27
CA PRO A 216 -23.51 16.50 16.45
C PRO A 216 -24.09 17.05 15.13
N GLU A 217 -25.38 17.35 15.20
CA GLU A 217 -26.29 17.95 14.22
C GLU A 217 -25.85 17.93 12.74
N LEU A 218 -26.33 16.90 12.04
CA LEU A 218 -26.65 16.96 10.60
C LEU A 218 -27.51 18.18 10.22
N GLU A 219 -28.11 18.90 11.18
CA GLU A 219 -28.93 20.10 10.94
C GLU A 219 -28.16 21.25 10.27
N THR A 220 -26.82 21.28 10.38
CA THR A 220 -25.99 22.34 9.78
C THR A 220 -25.20 21.93 8.54
N LEU A 221 -25.32 20.69 8.06
CA LEU A 221 -24.49 20.19 6.97
C LEU A 221 -25.00 20.56 5.57
N ALA A 222 -24.36 21.57 4.98
CA ALA A 222 -24.28 21.76 3.53
C ALA A 222 -22.98 21.12 3.01
N GLY A 223 -23.01 19.82 2.68
CA GLY A 223 -21.92 19.10 2.02
C GLY A 223 -22.44 18.31 0.81
N PRO A 224 -21.56 17.93 -0.16
CA PRO A 224 -21.97 17.06 -1.27
C PRO A 224 -22.44 15.69 -0.76
N LEU A 225 -23.26 15.01 -1.57
CA LEU A 225 -23.95 13.76 -1.25
C LEU A 225 -23.00 12.66 -0.73
N TYR A 226 -23.16 12.25 0.53
CA TYR A 226 -22.52 11.05 1.10
C TYR A 226 -23.52 9.89 1.10
N SER A 227 -23.06 8.67 0.81
CA SER A 227 -23.72 7.45 1.27
C SER A 227 -23.16 7.14 2.65
N LEU A 228 -23.99 7.21 3.70
CA LEU A 228 -23.59 6.96 5.08
C LEU A 228 -24.11 5.60 5.53
N SER A 229 -23.20 4.69 5.86
CA SER A 229 -23.52 3.43 6.56
C SER A 229 -23.08 3.53 8.02
N LEU A 230 -24.05 3.41 8.94
CA LEU A 230 -23.86 3.46 10.40
C LEU A 230 -24.10 2.09 11.04
#